data_AF-A0A972VIX0-F1
#
_entry.id   AF-A0A972VIX0-F1
#
_cell.length_a   1.000
_cell.length_b   1.000
_cell.length_c   1.000
_cell.angle_alpha   90.00
_cell.angle_beta   90.00
_cell.angle_gamma   90.00
#
_symmetry.space_group_name_H-M   'P 1'
#
loop_
_entity.id
_entity.type
_entity.pdbx_description
1 polymer ?
#
loop_
_entity_poly.entity_id
_entity_poly.type
_entity_poly.pdbx_seq_one_letter_code
_entity_poly.pdbx_strand_id
1 'polypeptide(L)'
;MRKLFFVFFILVTVGLSQQHRLFWDGGDWKRIERKVDHNPELIYQVKAAYINGIMDARLYDYLQTWNVAPQLADSLFADITDYMSTKELVRAVDFFYEDAYNLTIPLPSALIIATMYAERMPMNMIDEYIKQSRFWINGLYMQLDERDGSDLLNEKLEKHRAKGN
;
A
#
# COMPACT_ATOMS: atom_id res chain seq x y z
N MET A 1 -16.00 38.15 10.17
CA MET A 1 -15.90 37.26 11.34
C MET A 1 -16.44 35.85 11.06
N ARG A 2 -17.77 35.65 10.91
CA ARG A 2 -18.36 34.29 10.72
C ARG A 2 -17.81 33.51 9.52
N LYS A 3 -17.60 34.17 8.37
CA LYS A 3 -17.05 33.54 7.14
C LYS A 3 -15.58 33.11 7.30
N LEU A 4 -14.76 33.89 8.00
CA LEU A 4 -13.36 33.52 8.29
C LEU A 4 -13.28 32.32 9.24
N PHE A 5 -14.20 32.22 10.20
CA PHE A 5 -14.28 31.08 11.10
C PHE A 5 -14.64 29.78 10.35
N PHE A 6 -15.56 29.85 9.38
CA PHE A 6 -15.89 28.71 8.52
C PHE A 6 -14.71 28.29 7.63
N VAL A 7 -13.98 29.24 7.05
CA VAL A 7 -12.78 28.94 6.24
C VAL A 7 -11.69 28.30 7.10
N PHE A 8 -11.46 28.82 8.31
CA PHE A 8 -10.52 28.23 9.27
C PHE A 8 -10.95 26.82 9.69
N PHE A 9 -12.24 26.61 9.97
CA PHE A 9 -12.77 25.30 10.32
C PHE A 9 -12.58 24.28 9.19
N ILE A 10 -12.85 24.66 7.94
CA ILE A 10 -12.62 23.81 6.76
C ILE A 10 -11.14 23.47 6.60
N LEU A 11 -10.25 24.47 6.75
CA LEU A 11 -8.79 24.26 6.67
C LEU A 11 -8.28 23.31 7.75
N VAL A 12 -8.79 23.41 8.98
CA VAL A 12 -8.45 22.49 10.08
C VAL A 12 -8.94 21.08 9.80
N THR A 13 -10.18 20.91 9.30
CA THR A 13 -10.71 19.57 8.97
C THR A 13 -9.97 18.91 7.80
N VAL A 14 -9.51 19.68 6.81
CA VAL A 14 -8.73 19.18 5.68
C VAL A 14 -7.29 18.88 6.09
N GLY A 15 -6.71 19.67 7.00
CA GLY A 15 -5.36 19.43 7.54
C GLY A 15 -5.28 18.19 8.43
N LEU A 16 -6.36 17.85 9.12
CA LEU A 16 -6.46 16.67 9.99
C LEU A 16 -6.88 15.39 9.24
N SER A 17 -7.34 15.47 8.00
CA SER A 17 -7.77 14.31 7.20
C SER A 17 -6.62 13.60 6.50
N GLN A 18 -5.44 13.50 7.13
CA GLN A 18 -4.43 12.56 6.67
C GLN A 18 -4.87 11.17 7.12
N GLN A 19 -5.50 10.43 6.21
CA GLN A 19 -5.76 9.01 6.40
C GLN A 19 -4.39 8.35 6.60
N HIS A 20 -4.20 7.64 7.72
CA HIS A 20 -2.97 6.90 7.98
C HIS A 20 -2.81 5.84 6.89
N ARG A 21 -2.00 6.15 5.87
CA ARG A 21 -1.74 5.26 4.76
C ARG A 21 -0.55 4.41 5.09
N LEU A 22 -0.79 3.11 5.26
CA LEU A 22 0.26 2.15 5.52
C LEU A 22 1.00 1.79 4.23
N PHE A 23 0.27 1.67 3.12
CA PHE A 23 0.80 1.29 1.82
C PHE A 23 0.23 2.16 0.70
N TRP A 24 0.96 2.23 -0.41
CA TRP A 24 0.40 2.63 -1.69
C TRP A 24 -0.54 1.53 -2.21
N ASP A 25 -1.68 1.94 -2.74
CA ASP A 25 -2.75 1.06 -3.24
C ASP A 25 -3.18 1.44 -4.67
N GLY A 26 -4.22 0.80 -5.19
CA GLY A 26 -4.76 1.09 -6.51
C GLY A 26 -5.34 2.49 -6.65
N GLY A 27 -5.82 3.09 -5.56
CA GLY A 27 -6.27 4.48 -5.53
C GLY A 27 -5.12 5.47 -5.75
N ASP A 28 -3.96 5.20 -5.16
CA ASP A 28 -2.74 5.96 -5.41
C ASP A 28 -2.17 5.73 -6.80
N TRP A 29 -2.17 4.49 -7.24
CA TRP A 29 -1.77 4.10 -8.59
C TRP A 29 -2.54 4.86 -9.67
N LYS A 30 -3.87 4.91 -9.57
CA LYS A 30 -4.73 5.68 -10.50
C LYS A 30 -4.54 7.19 -10.38
N ARG A 31 -4.16 7.70 -9.19
CA ARG A 31 -3.96 9.13 -8.97
C ARG A 31 -2.72 9.68 -9.69
N ILE A 32 -1.77 8.83 -10.03
CA ILE A 32 -0.55 9.22 -10.77
C ILE A 32 -0.91 10.00 -12.03
N GLU A 33 -1.88 9.51 -12.80
CA GLU A 33 -2.31 10.13 -14.07
C GLU A 33 -2.68 11.60 -13.88
N ARG A 34 -3.49 11.90 -12.86
CA ARG A 34 -3.86 13.28 -12.54
C ARG A 34 -2.70 14.10 -11.99
N LYS A 35 -1.76 13.50 -11.25
CA LYS A 35 -0.61 14.20 -10.65
C LYS A 35 0.42 14.66 -11.69
N VAL A 36 0.53 13.95 -12.81
CA VAL A 36 1.48 14.27 -13.89
C VAL A 36 0.78 14.82 -15.14
N ASP A 37 -0.42 15.39 -14.95
CA ASP A 37 -1.25 15.98 -16.00
C ASP A 37 -1.44 15.07 -17.23
N HIS A 38 -1.69 13.79 -16.96
CA HIS A 38 -1.94 12.74 -17.96
C HIS A 38 -0.80 12.56 -18.98
N ASN A 39 0.40 13.06 -18.71
CA ASN A 39 1.56 12.84 -19.57
C ASN A 39 1.96 11.35 -19.56
N PRO A 40 1.87 10.64 -20.70
CA PRO A 40 2.07 9.19 -20.73
C PRO A 40 3.50 8.76 -20.37
N GLU A 41 4.50 9.57 -20.70
CA GLU A 41 5.90 9.30 -20.34
C GLU A 41 6.10 9.42 -18.83
N LEU A 42 5.61 10.51 -18.23
CA LEU A 42 5.72 10.72 -16.78
C LEU A 42 4.89 9.70 -16.00
N ILE A 43 3.71 9.31 -16.49
CA ILE A 43 2.91 8.23 -15.88
C ILE A 43 3.75 6.96 -15.78
N TYR A 44 4.36 6.56 -16.89
CA TYR A 44 5.18 5.36 -16.93
C TYR A 44 6.40 5.49 -16.01
N GLN A 45 7.14 6.60 -16.08
CA GLN A 45 8.34 6.80 -15.26
C GLN A 45 8.03 6.73 -13.76
N VAL A 46 6.94 7.36 -13.32
CA VAL A 46 6.52 7.32 -11.91
C VAL A 46 6.13 5.89 -11.52
N LYS A 47 5.26 5.23 -12.30
CA LYS A 47 4.83 3.84 -12.03
C LYS A 47 6.02 2.86 -12.00
N ALA A 48 6.95 3.00 -12.94
CA ALA A 48 8.17 2.20 -13.01
C ALA A 48 9.08 2.43 -11.81
N ALA A 49 9.24 3.69 -11.36
CA ALA A 49 10.03 3.99 -10.17
C ALA A 49 9.47 3.33 -8.91
N TYR A 50 8.14 3.29 -8.73
CA TYR A 50 7.52 2.56 -7.62
C TYR A 50 7.76 1.06 -7.68
N ILE A 51 7.58 0.44 -8.85
CA ILE A 51 7.83 -0.99 -9.03
C ILE A 51 9.30 -1.32 -8.75
N ASN A 52 10.23 -0.55 -9.32
CA ASN A 52 11.65 -0.76 -9.09
C ASN A 52 12.00 -0.60 -7.61
N GLY A 53 11.44 0.39 -6.92
CA GLY A 53 11.64 0.55 -5.47
C GLY A 53 11.18 -0.66 -4.65
N ILE A 54 10.06 -1.30 -5.03
CA ILE A 54 9.60 -2.55 -4.39
C ILE A 54 10.55 -3.71 -4.70
N MET A 55 11.02 -3.82 -5.94
CA MET A 55 11.98 -4.86 -6.34
C MET A 55 13.33 -4.69 -5.61
N ASP A 56 13.81 -3.46 -5.47
CA ASP A 56 15.02 -3.15 -4.72
C ASP A 56 14.87 -3.48 -3.22
N ALA A 57 13.71 -3.16 -2.63
CA ALA A 57 13.42 -3.52 -1.24
C ALA A 57 13.38 -5.05 -1.05
N ARG A 58 12.76 -5.78 -1.98
CA ARG A 58 12.76 -7.25 -1.97
C ARG A 58 14.17 -7.83 -2.08
N LEU A 59 15.00 -7.28 -2.98
CA LEU A 59 16.40 -7.69 -3.12
C LEU A 59 17.18 -7.43 -1.83
N TYR A 60 16.97 -6.26 -1.21
CA TYR A 60 17.57 -5.95 0.08
C TYR A 60 17.17 -6.97 1.15
N ASP A 61 15.88 -7.28 1.30
CA ASP A 61 15.38 -8.24 2.28
C ASP A 61 15.92 -9.66 2.02
N TYR A 62 16.03 -10.06 0.75
CA TYR A 62 16.70 -11.30 0.37
C TYR A 62 18.13 -11.33 0.88
N LEU A 63 18.94 -10.30 0.59
CA LEU A 63 20.35 -10.25 1.00
C LEU A 63 20.52 -10.24 2.52
N GLN A 64 19.66 -9.52 3.25
CA GLN A 64 19.65 -9.52 4.71
C GLN A 64 19.32 -10.91 5.28
N THR A 65 18.31 -11.56 4.71
CA THR A 65 17.88 -12.89 5.14
C THR A 65 18.93 -13.94 4.80
N TRP A 66 19.52 -13.86 3.60
CA TRP A 66 20.54 -14.77 3.11
C TRP A 66 21.78 -14.78 4.00
N ASN A 67 22.19 -13.61 4.49
CA ASN A 67 23.33 -13.46 5.40
C ASN A 67 23.16 -14.24 6.73
N VAL A 68 21.92 -14.50 7.15
CA VAL A 68 21.62 -15.18 8.42
C VAL A 68 21.14 -16.61 8.20
N ALA A 69 20.26 -16.82 7.21
CA ALA A 69 19.59 -18.08 6.92
C ALA A 69 19.42 -18.28 5.39
N PRO A 70 20.48 -18.74 4.69
CA PRO A 70 20.47 -18.89 3.24
C PRO A 70 19.29 -19.72 2.71
N GLN A 71 19.07 -20.90 3.29
CA GLN A 71 18.00 -21.82 2.85
C GLN A 71 16.60 -21.20 2.99
N LEU A 72 16.40 -20.35 4.00
CA LEU A 72 15.14 -19.64 4.20
C LEU A 72 14.98 -18.53 3.17
N ALA A 73 16.04 -17.77 2.91
CA ALA A 73 16.03 -16.73 1.88
C ALA A 73 15.72 -17.30 0.49
N ASP A 74 16.39 -18.38 0.09
CA ASP A 74 16.03 -19.05 -1.17
C ASP A 74 14.58 -19.53 -1.13
N SER A 75 14.11 -20.17 -0.05
CA SER A 75 12.72 -20.63 0.01
C SER A 75 11.68 -19.50 -0.06
N LEU A 76 11.96 -18.33 0.52
CA LEU A 76 10.99 -17.22 0.60
C LEU A 76 10.99 -16.35 -0.66
N PHE A 77 12.15 -16.20 -1.29
CA PHE A 77 12.35 -15.26 -2.39
C PHE A 77 12.64 -15.95 -3.73
N ALA A 78 12.71 -17.29 -3.79
CA ALA A 78 13.28 -18.03 -4.93
C ALA A 78 12.82 -17.59 -6.33
N ASP A 79 11.54 -17.30 -6.59
CA ASP A 79 11.11 -17.34 -8.00
C ASP A 79 9.97 -16.42 -8.46
N ILE A 80 9.37 -15.59 -7.61
CA ILE A 80 8.04 -15.06 -7.95
C ILE A 80 8.06 -13.81 -8.87
N THR A 81 9.20 -13.28 -9.34
CA THR A 81 9.17 -11.97 -10.07
C THR A 81 10.10 -11.74 -11.25
N ASP A 82 11.00 -12.66 -11.63
CA ASP A 82 11.95 -12.41 -12.73
C ASP A 82 11.37 -12.65 -14.14
N TYR A 83 10.10 -13.05 -14.24
CA TYR A 83 9.44 -13.37 -15.50
C TYR A 83 9.04 -12.14 -16.35
N MET A 84 8.94 -10.96 -15.73
CA MET A 84 8.41 -9.77 -16.38
C MET A 84 9.37 -8.58 -16.26
N SER A 85 9.57 -7.88 -17.37
CA SER A 85 10.22 -6.57 -17.35
C SER A 85 9.40 -5.57 -16.52
N THR A 86 10.03 -4.51 -16.00
CA THR A 86 9.31 -3.42 -15.31
C THR A 86 8.13 -2.89 -16.12
N LYS A 87 8.25 -2.85 -17.46
CA LYS A 87 7.17 -2.40 -18.34
C LYS A 87 5.98 -3.37 -18.35
N GLU A 88 6.24 -4.67 -18.32
CA GLU A 88 5.19 -5.69 -18.22
C GLU A 88 4.54 -5.67 -16.84
N LEU A 89 5.34 -5.51 -15.78
CA LEU A 89 4.82 -5.34 -14.42
C LEU A 89 3.91 -4.11 -14.31
N VAL A 90 4.30 -2.96 -14.87
CA VAL A 90 3.45 -1.75 -14.90
C VAL A 90 2.09 -2.07 -15.54
N ARG A 91 2.10 -2.74 -16.71
CA ARG A 91 0.86 -3.08 -17.43
C ARG A 91 0.02 -4.10 -16.69
N ALA A 92 0.63 -5.10 -16.07
CA ALA A 92 -0.07 -6.13 -15.33
C ALA A 92 -0.74 -5.54 -14.07
N VAL A 93 -0.05 -4.64 -13.38
CA VAL A 93 -0.60 -3.89 -12.25
C VAL A 93 -1.69 -2.92 -12.70
N ASP A 94 -1.51 -2.24 -13.84
CA ASP A 94 -2.55 -1.41 -14.45
C ASP A 94 -3.84 -2.22 -14.66
N PHE A 95 -3.72 -3.38 -15.32
CA PHE A 95 -4.84 -4.30 -15.56
C PHE A 95 -5.49 -4.78 -14.27
N PHE A 96 -4.69 -5.17 -13.27
CA PHE A 96 -5.21 -5.63 -11.98
C PHE A 96 -6.07 -4.56 -11.27
N TYR A 97 -5.66 -3.29 -11.35
CA TYR A 97 -6.39 -2.17 -10.75
C TYR A 97 -7.49 -1.59 -11.64
N GLU A 98 -7.73 -2.11 -12.86
CA GLU A 98 -8.94 -1.76 -13.61
C GLU A 98 -10.19 -2.14 -12.82
N ASP A 99 -10.16 -3.27 -12.11
CA ASP A 99 -11.21 -3.68 -11.18
C ASP A 99 -11.26 -2.77 -9.94
N ALA A 100 -12.42 -2.13 -9.73
CA ALA A 100 -12.68 -1.27 -8.59
C ALA A 100 -12.57 -1.99 -7.24
N TYR A 101 -12.83 -3.30 -7.19
CA TYR A 101 -12.72 -4.10 -5.96
C TYR A 101 -11.27 -4.35 -5.52
N ASN A 102 -10.30 -4.04 -6.38
CA ASN A 102 -8.88 -4.23 -6.10
C ASN A 102 -8.20 -2.94 -5.64
N LEU A 103 -8.88 -1.79 -5.66
CA LEU A 103 -8.25 -0.50 -5.38
C LEU A 103 -7.67 -0.37 -3.97
N THR A 104 -8.15 -1.14 -3.00
CA THR A 104 -7.64 -1.13 -1.62
C THR A 104 -6.51 -2.13 -1.40
N ILE A 105 -6.21 -2.98 -2.37
CA ILE A 105 -5.13 -3.97 -2.27
C ILE A 105 -3.79 -3.23 -2.44
N PRO A 106 -2.84 -3.39 -1.50
CA PRO A 106 -1.53 -2.77 -1.58
C PRO A 106 -0.74 -3.13 -2.83
N LEU A 107 0.07 -2.19 -3.31
CA LEU A 107 0.90 -2.36 -4.52
C LEU A 107 1.84 -3.58 -4.45
N PRO A 108 2.51 -3.91 -3.33
CA PRO A 108 3.31 -5.14 -3.24
C PRO A 108 2.48 -6.42 -3.45
N SER A 109 1.26 -6.48 -2.90
CA SER A 109 0.35 -7.62 -3.10
C SER A 109 -0.12 -7.70 -4.56
N ALA A 110 -0.46 -6.55 -5.16
CA ALA A 110 -0.83 -6.47 -6.57
C ALA A 110 0.30 -6.96 -7.48
N LEU A 111 1.57 -6.68 -7.12
CA LEU A 111 2.73 -7.15 -7.86
C LEU A 111 2.88 -8.67 -7.81
N ILE A 112 2.69 -9.29 -6.64
CA ILE A 112 2.68 -10.75 -6.48
C ILE A 112 1.52 -11.36 -7.28
N ILE A 113 0.33 -10.77 -7.21
CA ILE A 113 -0.83 -11.25 -7.98
C ILE A 113 -0.55 -11.17 -9.49
N ALA A 114 0.04 -10.07 -9.96
CA ALA A 114 0.43 -9.89 -11.34
C ALA A 114 1.41 -10.96 -11.81
N THR A 115 2.35 -11.38 -10.95
CA THR A 115 3.30 -12.43 -11.29
C THR A 115 2.69 -13.82 -11.23
N MET A 116 1.80 -14.10 -10.27
CA MET A 116 1.01 -15.34 -10.25
C MET A 116 0.18 -15.51 -11.54
N TYR A 117 -0.39 -14.43 -12.07
CA TYR A 117 -1.06 -14.45 -13.38
C TYR A 117 -0.09 -14.78 -14.52
N ALA A 118 1.10 -14.16 -14.54
CA ALA A 118 2.10 -14.41 -15.58
C ALA A 118 2.64 -15.85 -15.55
N GLU A 119 2.83 -16.40 -14.35
CA GLU A 119 3.23 -17.80 -14.12
C GLU A 119 2.11 -18.80 -14.39
N ARG A 120 0.90 -18.33 -14.72
CA ARG A 120 -0.29 -19.16 -14.97
C ARG A 120 -0.61 -20.08 -13.79
N MET A 121 -0.46 -19.56 -12.58
CA MET A 121 -0.89 -20.27 -11.38
C MET A 121 -2.40 -20.59 -11.44
N PRO A 122 -2.86 -21.66 -10.77
CA PRO A 122 -4.28 -22.00 -10.74
C PRO A 122 -5.15 -20.84 -10.25
N MET A 123 -6.23 -20.52 -10.96
CA MET A 123 -7.05 -19.33 -10.69
C MET A 123 -7.61 -19.33 -9.25
N ASN A 124 -7.98 -20.49 -8.72
CA ASN A 124 -8.43 -20.64 -7.33
C ASN A 124 -7.37 -20.20 -6.31
N MET A 125 -6.08 -20.37 -6.61
CA MET A 125 -4.99 -19.91 -5.75
C MET A 125 -4.83 -18.39 -5.82
N ILE A 126 -4.96 -17.82 -7.03
CA ILE A 126 -4.91 -16.37 -7.24
C ILE A 126 -6.09 -15.68 -6.53
N ASP A 127 -7.31 -16.21 -6.70
CA ASP A 127 -8.52 -15.68 -6.06
C ASP A 127 -8.42 -15.71 -4.53
N GLU A 128 -7.90 -16.80 -3.98
CA GLU A 128 -7.69 -16.93 -2.54
C GLU A 128 -6.63 -15.93 -2.06
N TYR A 129 -5.54 -15.73 -2.80
CA TYR A 129 -4.51 -14.74 -2.45
C TYR A 129 -5.06 -13.30 -2.50
N ILE A 130 -5.87 -12.97 -3.51
CA ILE A 130 -6.58 -11.67 -3.61
C ILE A 130 -7.47 -11.47 -2.37
N LYS A 131 -8.24 -12.49 -2.00
CA LYS A 131 -9.13 -12.45 -0.84
C LYS A 131 -8.35 -12.28 0.47
N GLN A 132 -7.26 -13.02 0.65
CA GLN A 132 -6.39 -12.92 1.82
C GLN A 132 -5.72 -11.56 1.91
N SER A 133 -5.23 -11.02 0.79
CA SER A 133 -4.64 -9.68 0.72
C SER A 133 -5.63 -8.61 1.17
N ARG A 134 -6.89 -8.70 0.70
CA ARG A 134 -7.97 -7.79 1.09
C ARG A 134 -8.33 -7.93 2.57
N PHE A 135 -8.43 -9.16 3.08
CA PHE A 135 -8.72 -9.41 4.49
C PHE A 135 -7.61 -8.86 5.40
N TRP A 136 -6.36 -9.12 5.04
CA TRP A 136 -5.19 -8.66 5.78
C TRP A 136 -5.10 -7.15 5.86
N ILE A 137 -5.21 -6.43 4.73
CA ILE A 137 -5.11 -4.97 4.74
C ILE A 137 -6.25 -4.32 5.51
N ASN A 138 -7.48 -4.85 5.39
CA ASN A 138 -8.62 -4.36 6.16
C ASN A 138 -8.43 -4.61 7.67
N GLY A 139 -7.87 -5.76 8.05
CA GLY A 139 -7.54 -6.06 9.44
C GLY A 139 -6.47 -5.12 10.00
N LEU A 140 -5.45 -4.80 9.21
CA LEU A 140 -4.40 -3.84 9.61
C LEU A 140 -4.96 -2.44 9.83
N TYR A 141 -5.81 -1.94 8.94
CA TYR A 141 -6.46 -0.64 9.13
C TYR A 141 -7.33 -0.61 10.39
N MET A 142 -8.10 -1.68 10.64
CA MET A 142 -8.92 -1.78 11.85
C MET A 142 -8.08 -1.76 13.14
N GLN A 143 -6.96 -2.49 13.16
CA GLN A 143 -6.04 -2.48 14.31
C GLN A 143 -5.39 -1.11 14.53
N LEU A 144 -5.07 -0.40 13.45
CA LEU A 144 -4.49 0.94 13.55
C LEU A 144 -5.51 1.95 14.11
N ASP A 145 -6.74 1.92 13.61
CA ASP A 145 -7.82 2.79 14.09
C ASP A 145 -8.16 2.52 15.57
N GLU A 146 -8.19 1.25 15.99
CA GLU A 146 -8.39 0.86 17.39
C GLU A 146 -7.25 1.37 18.29
N ARG A 147 -6.00 1.25 17.83
CA ARG A 147 -4.83 1.73 18.55
C ARG A 147 -4.88 3.24 18.73
N ASP A 148 -5.12 4.00 17.66
CA ASP A 148 -5.23 5.46 17.71
C ASP A 148 -6.35 5.91 18.66
N GLY A 149 -7.50 5.23 18.61
CA GLY A 149 -8.62 5.47 19.54
C GLY A 149 -8.25 5.21 21.00
N SER A 150 -7.52 4.13 21.26
CA SER A 150 -7.05 3.76 22.61
C SER A 150 -5.99 4.74 23.15
N ASP A 151 -5.06 5.18 22.31
CA ASP A 151 -4.01 6.13 22.66
C ASP A 151 -4.60 7.51 22.98
N LEU A 152 -5.58 7.98 22.18
CA LEU A 152 -6.34 9.20 22.46
C LEU A 152 -7.12 9.15 23.78
N LEU A 153 -7.69 7.99 24.12
CA LEU A 153 -8.42 7.81 25.39
C LEU A 153 -7.46 7.87 26.59
N ASN A 154 -6.32 7.18 26.48
CA ASN A 154 -5.28 7.18 27.50
C ASN A 154 -4.70 8.57 27.72
N GLU A 155 -4.43 9.33 26.65
CA GLU A 155 -3.94 10.71 26.76
C GLU A 155 -4.94 11.64 27.48
N LYS A 156 -6.24 11.51 27.19
CA LYS A 156 -7.29 12.26 27.88
C LYS A 156 -7.38 11.89 29.36
N LEU A 157 -7.23 10.61 29.68
CA LEU A 157 -7.31 10.11 31.04
C LEU A 157 -6.13 10.58 31.89
N GLU A 158 -4.91 10.56 31.35
CA GLU A 158 -3.72 11.11 31.98
C GLU A 158 -3.83 12.63 32.18
N LYS A 159 -4.33 13.38 31.20
CA LYS A 159 -4.61 14.82 31.35
C LYS A 159 -5.65 15.13 32.44
N HIS A 160 -6.67 14.28 32.60
CA HIS A 160 -7.67 14.43 33.65
C HIS A 160 -7.09 14.13 35.03
N ARG A 161 -6.25 13.09 35.16
CA ARG A 161 -5.53 12.76 36.39
C ARG A 161 -4.57 13.89 36.79
N ALA A 162 -3.84 14.46 35.84
CA ALA A 162 -2.91 15.57 36.08
C ALA A 162 -3.58 16.89 36.49
N LYS A 163 -4.87 17.10 36.17
CA LYS A 163 -5.67 18.27 36.62
C LYS A 163 -6.35 18.08 37.97
N GLY A 164 -6.42 16.84 38.46
CA GLY A 164 -7.04 16.49 39.74
C GLY A 164 -6.08 16.51 40.94
N ASN A 165 -4.80 16.82 40.70
CA ASN A 165 -3.78 17.12 41.71
C ASN A 165 -3.44 18.62 41.65
#